data_AF-A0A9P6CT85-F1
#
_entry.id   AF-A0A9P6CT85-F1
#
_cell.length_a   1.000
_cell.length_b   1.000
_cell.length_c   1.000
_cell.angle_alpha   90.00
_cell.angle_beta   90.00
_cell.angle_gamma   90.00
#
_symmetry.space_group_name_H-M   'P 1'
#
loop_
_entity.id
_entity.type
_entity.pdbx_description
1 polymer ?
#
loop_
_entity_poly.entity_id
_entity_poly.type
_entity_poly.pdbx_seq_one_letter_code
_entity_poly.pdbx_strand_id
1 'polypeptide(L)'
;MAALRQPDCKRIVVFTDHLASARQSVDPSVHSSQGHSLAVCRTLAPWLEESPDHKIEFIQVFSQIQWDFHQAAHDFCRDLPPIQGRNFETSLDSLRKDATDHAWDSWIDMFQDPKYRGSNFLML
;
A
#
# COMPACT_ATOMS: atom_id res chain seq x y z
N MET A 1 14.27 8.53 -6.82
CA MET A 1 13.58 9.47 -7.73
C MET A 1 14.60 10.20 -8.60
N ALA A 2 15.00 9.62 -9.74
CA ALA A 2 15.92 10.28 -10.67
C ALA A 2 15.25 11.43 -11.46
N ALA A 3 13.94 11.34 -11.68
CA ALA A 3 13.15 12.34 -12.41
C ALA A 3 13.16 13.72 -11.72
N LEU A 4 13.13 13.77 -10.39
CA LEU A 4 13.17 15.03 -9.61
C LEU A 4 14.49 15.80 -9.74
N ARG A 5 15.51 15.20 -10.37
CA ARG A 5 16.83 15.83 -10.58
C ARG A 5 17.00 16.32 -12.02
N GLN A 6 16.00 16.17 -12.87
CA GLN A 6 16.04 16.67 -14.24
C GLN A 6 15.69 18.16 -14.24
N PRO A 7 16.56 19.04 -14.77
CA PRO A 7 16.26 20.46 -14.89
C PRO A 7 15.01 20.66 -15.77
N ASP A 8 14.17 21.62 -15.39
CA ASP A 8 12.91 21.95 -16.08
C ASP A 8 11.91 20.80 -16.21
N CYS A 9 12.02 19.77 -15.38
CA CYS A 9 11.03 18.70 -15.34
C CYS A 9 9.72 19.21 -14.72
N LYS A 10 8.73 19.50 -15.58
CA LYS A 10 7.40 19.95 -15.15
C LYS A 10 6.40 18.83 -14.91
N ARG A 11 6.68 17.62 -15.40
CA ARG A 11 5.73 16.52 -15.36
C ARG A 11 6.44 15.18 -15.17
N ILE A 12 5.95 14.41 -14.21
CA ILE A 12 6.33 13.02 -14.01
C ILE A 12 5.15 12.17 -14.45
N VAL A 13 5.37 11.27 -15.41
CA VAL A 13 4.35 10.32 -15.88
C VAL A 13 4.74 8.94 -15.40
N VAL A 14 3.84 8.27 -14.69
CA VAL A 14 4.02 6.92 -14.16
C VAL A 14 3.07 5.99 -14.88
N PHE A 15 3.64 5.08 -15.67
CA PHE A 15 2.91 4.00 -16.30
C PHE A 15 2.83 2.81 -15.35
N THR A 16 1.64 2.23 -15.20
CA THR A 16 1.40 1.14 -14.23
C THR A 16 0.31 0.20 -14.71
N ASP A 17 0.45 -1.09 -14.42
CA ASP A 17 -0.61 -2.09 -14.56
C ASP A 17 -1.61 -2.09 -13.40
N HIS A 18 -1.29 -1.41 -12.29
CA HIS A 18 -2.13 -1.33 -11.10
C HIS A 18 -2.37 0.11 -10.63
N LEU A 19 -3.30 0.80 -11.31
CA LEU A 19 -3.62 2.21 -11.08
C LEU A 19 -4.02 2.51 -9.62
N ALA A 20 -4.73 1.59 -8.95
CA ALA A 20 -5.14 1.77 -7.57
C ALA A 20 -3.94 1.85 -6.61
N SER A 21 -2.94 0.98 -6.77
CA SER A 21 -1.73 1.03 -5.94
C SER A 21 -0.87 2.26 -6.24
N ALA A 22 -0.79 2.66 -7.51
CA ALA A 22 -0.05 3.87 -7.87
C ALA A 22 -0.68 5.13 -7.24
N ARG A 23 -2.02 5.24 -7.25
CA ARG A 23 -2.72 6.30 -6.52
C ARG A 23 -2.50 6.21 -5.01
N GLN A 24 -2.61 5.01 -4.44
CA GLN A 24 -2.37 4.80 -3.01
C GLN A 24 -0.95 5.19 -2.60
N SER A 25 0.04 5.03 -3.47
CA SER A 25 1.44 5.41 -3.19
C SER A 25 1.67 6.90 -2.94
N VAL A 26 0.72 7.76 -3.29
CA VAL A 26 0.75 9.21 -3.04
C VAL A 26 -0.41 9.68 -2.17
N ASP A 27 -1.18 8.74 -1.60
CA ASP A 27 -2.27 9.05 -0.68
C ASP A 27 -1.74 9.14 0.76
N PRO A 28 -1.79 10.32 1.41
CA PRO A 28 -1.35 10.46 2.80
C PRO A 28 -2.40 9.95 3.81
N SER A 29 -3.58 9.53 3.37
CA SER A 29 -4.65 9.05 4.24
C SER A 29 -4.28 7.76 4.99
N VAL A 30 -5.11 7.37 5.95
CA VAL A 30 -4.84 6.20 6.79
C VAL A 30 -5.16 4.93 6.02
N HIS A 31 -4.13 4.13 5.75
CA HIS A 31 -4.22 2.80 5.15
C HIS A 31 -2.97 1.97 5.47
N SER A 32 -3.03 0.65 5.24
CA SER A 32 -1.94 -0.31 5.53
C SER A 32 -0.55 0.09 5.00
N SER A 33 -0.49 0.73 3.84
CA SER A 33 0.75 1.22 3.22
C SER A 33 1.11 2.69 3.51
N GLN A 34 0.45 3.36 4.46
CA GLN A 34 0.59 4.82 4.66
C GLN A 34 2.04 5.24 4.91
N GLY A 35 2.83 4.44 5.63
CA GLY A 35 4.25 4.73 5.86
C GLY A 35 5.05 4.90 4.56
N HIS A 36 4.75 4.09 3.54
CA HIS A 36 5.36 4.23 2.22
C HIS A 36 4.84 5.48 1.50
N SER A 37 3.54 5.72 1.53
CA SER A 37 2.94 6.89 0.87
C SER A 37 3.46 8.20 1.44
N LEU A 38 3.60 8.31 2.77
CA LEU A 38 4.21 9.47 3.42
C LEU A 38 5.67 9.65 3.01
N ALA A 39 6.44 8.57 2.84
CA ALA A 39 7.82 8.66 2.38
C ALA A 39 7.90 9.17 0.92
N VAL A 40 6.99 8.71 0.06
CA VAL A 40 6.85 9.19 -1.32
C VAL A 40 6.45 10.67 -1.33
N CYS A 41 5.39 11.05 -0.61
CA CYS A 41 4.96 12.44 -0.49
C CYS A 41 6.07 13.36 0.03
N ARG A 42 6.81 12.97 1.07
CA ARG A 42 7.96 13.75 1.59
C ARG A 42 9.05 13.93 0.55
N THR A 43 9.28 12.93 -0.28
CA THR A 43 10.28 13.01 -1.36
C THR A 43 9.82 13.93 -2.49
N LEU A 44 8.52 13.93 -2.79
CA LEU A 44 7.92 14.72 -3.86
C LEU A 44 7.64 16.17 -3.47
N ALA A 45 7.41 16.44 -2.17
CA ALA A 45 6.94 17.74 -1.68
C ALA A 45 7.82 18.91 -2.13
N PRO A 46 9.17 18.88 -1.99
CA PRO A 46 9.99 20.02 -2.42
C PRO A 46 9.85 20.35 -3.90
N TRP A 47 9.69 19.33 -4.75
CA TRP A 47 9.50 19.52 -6.19
C TRP A 47 8.09 20.03 -6.50
N LEU A 48 7.04 19.48 -5.86
CA LEU A 48 5.66 19.96 -6.06
C LEU A 48 5.47 21.41 -5.57
N GLU A 49 6.17 21.81 -4.51
CA GLU A 49 6.11 23.17 -3.96
C GLU A 49 6.85 24.22 -4.80
N GLU A 50 7.82 23.80 -5.62
CA GLU A 50 8.62 24.69 -6.46
C GLU A 50 7.80 25.39 -7.54
N SER A 51 6.76 24.73 -8.08
CA SER A 51 5.92 25.31 -9.13
C SER A 51 4.51 24.68 -9.16
N PRO A 52 3.44 25.49 -9.34
CA PRO A 52 2.09 24.97 -9.52
C PRO A 52 1.91 24.19 -10.85
N ASP A 53 2.83 24.32 -11.80
CA ASP A 53 2.82 23.55 -13.04
C ASP A 53 3.33 22.11 -12.85
N HIS A 54 4.01 21.84 -11.73
CA HIS A 54 4.56 20.52 -11.42
C HIS A 54 3.44 19.54 -11.09
N LYS A 55 3.40 18.42 -11.82
CA LYS A 55 2.36 17.40 -11.62
C LYS A 55 2.82 15.99 -11.93
N ILE A 56 2.15 15.06 -11.28
CA ILE A 56 2.35 13.62 -11.44
C ILE A 56 1.09 13.04 -12.07
N GLU A 57 1.27 12.33 -13.18
CA GLU A 57 0.18 11.68 -13.90
C GLU A 57 0.37 10.17 -13.88
N PHE A 58 -0.68 9.44 -13.48
CA PHE A 58 -0.70 7.98 -13.51
C PHE A 58 -1.47 7.52 -14.74
N ILE A 59 -0.84 6.72 -15.58
CA ILE A 59 -1.43 6.15 -16.79
C ILE A 59 -1.48 4.63 -16.63
N GLN A 60 -2.69 4.07 -16.73
CA GLN A 60 -2.86 2.63 -16.71
C GLN A 60 -2.38 2.02 -18.03
N VAL A 61 -1.55 0.99 -17.93
CA VAL A 61 -1.07 0.19 -19.06
C VAL A 61 -1.40 -1.27 -18.78
N PHE A 62 -2.11 -1.92 -19.68
CA PHE A 62 -2.39 -3.34 -19.53
C PHE A 62 -1.12 -4.15 -19.82
N SER A 63 -0.70 -4.98 -18.86
CA SER A 63 0.48 -5.86 -18.98
C SER A 63 0.42 -6.77 -20.21
N GLN A 64 -0.78 -7.10 -20.69
CA GLN A 64 -1.03 -7.89 -21.90
C GLN A 64 -0.50 -7.23 -23.18
N ILE A 65 -0.26 -5.92 -23.18
CA ILE A 65 0.26 -5.18 -24.34
C ILE A 65 1.76 -5.45 -24.53
N GLN A 66 2.45 -6.05 -23.55
CA GLN A 66 3.87 -6.40 -23.58
C GLN A 66 4.76 -5.25 -24.08
N TRP A 67 4.45 -4.02 -23.66
CA TRP A 67 5.28 -2.88 -24.02
C TRP A 67 6.66 -3.03 -23.37
N ASP A 68 7.72 -3.10 -24.19
CA ASP A 68 9.09 -3.49 -23.77
C ASP A 68 9.56 -2.85 -22.46
N PHE A 69 9.42 -1.53 -22.31
CA PHE A 69 9.85 -0.83 -21.10
C PHE A 69 9.01 -1.17 -19.87
N HIS A 70 7.70 -1.35 -20.05
CA HIS A 70 6.79 -1.75 -18.97
C HIS A 70 6.98 -3.22 -18.60
N GLN A 71 7.23 -4.08 -19.58
CA GLN A 71 7.50 -5.50 -19.38
C GLN A 71 8.80 -5.70 -18.59
N ALA A 72 9.87 -4.97 -18.96
CA ALA A 72 11.12 -4.98 -18.20
C ALA A 72 10.93 -4.51 -16.74
N ALA A 73 10.11 -3.48 -16.52
CA ALA A 73 9.77 -3.02 -15.17
C ALA A 73 8.95 -4.06 -14.39
N HIS A 74 7.98 -4.72 -15.05
CA HIS A 74 7.16 -5.77 -14.45
C HIS A 74 8.03 -6.97 -14.03
N ASP A 75 8.88 -7.47 -14.92
CA ASP A 75 9.76 -8.61 -14.63
C ASP A 75 10.75 -8.28 -13.52
N PHE A 76 11.35 -7.08 -13.54
CA PHE A 76 12.21 -6.62 -12.46
C PHE A 76 11.47 -6.58 -11.12
N CYS A 77 10.27 -6.01 -11.07
CA CYS A 77 9.49 -5.91 -9.84
C CYS A 77 8.99 -7.27 -9.32
N ARG A 78 8.64 -8.20 -10.22
CA ARG A 78 8.20 -9.56 -9.86
C ARG A 78 9.28 -10.32 -9.10
N ASP A 79 10.53 -10.12 -9.47
CA ASP A 79 11.67 -10.85 -8.90
C ASP A 79 12.18 -10.21 -7.60
N LEU A 80 11.64 -9.06 -7.19
CA LEU A 80 11.95 -8.44 -5.90
C LEU A 80 11.22 -9.17 -4.76
N PRO A 81 11.87 -9.35 -3.60
CA PRO A 81 11.17 -9.81 -2.41
C PRO A 81 10.07 -8.80 -2.03
N PRO A 82 8.96 -9.25 -1.43
CA PRO A 82 7.93 -8.34 -0.92
C PRO A 82 8.59 -7.29 -0.02
N ILE A 83 8.33 -6.01 -0.31
CA ILE A 83 8.83 -4.92 0.53
C ILE A 83 8.11 -5.02 1.87
N GLN A 84 8.80 -5.55 2.87
CA GLN A 84 8.35 -5.45 4.25
C GLN A 84 8.57 -3.99 4.68
N GLY A 85 7.49 -3.23 4.77
CA GLY A 85 7.52 -1.87 5.30
C GLY A 85 8.14 -1.85 6.69
N ARG A 86 8.81 -0.74 7.04
CA ARG A 86 9.28 -0.47 8.40
C ARG A 86 8.07 -0.51 9.34
N ASN A 87 7.99 -1.58 10.13
CA ASN A 87 7.07 -1.83 11.24
C ASN A 87 5.59 -1.73 10.87
N PHE A 88 5.06 -2.82 10.30
CA PHE A 88 3.62 -3.03 10.20
C PHE A 88 2.95 -3.04 11.58
N GLU A 89 3.61 -3.53 12.64
CA GLU A 89 3.01 -3.64 13.99
C GLU A 89 2.35 -2.36 14.52
N THR A 90 2.81 -1.18 14.10
CA THR A 90 2.27 0.12 14.55
C THR A 90 1.31 0.80 13.57
N SER A 91 1.03 0.21 12.40
CA SER A 91 0.03 0.75 11.49
C SER A 91 -1.38 0.57 12.07
N LEU A 92 -2.29 1.52 11.85
CA LEU A 92 -3.67 1.39 12.37
C LEU A 92 -4.34 0.11 11.87
N ASP A 93 -4.10 -0.29 10.62
CA ASP A 93 -4.65 -1.52 10.06
C ASP A 93 -4.04 -2.77 10.71
N SER A 94 -2.75 -2.75 11.05
CA SER A 94 -2.15 -3.86 11.78
C SER A 94 -2.61 -3.92 13.23
N LEU A 95 -2.82 -2.78 13.89
CA LEU A 95 -3.41 -2.74 15.23
C LEU A 95 -4.88 -3.22 15.20
N ARG A 96 -5.64 -2.84 14.17
CA ARG A 96 -7.01 -3.36 13.95
C ARG A 96 -7.01 -4.85 13.69
N LYS A 97 -6.09 -5.33 12.85
CA LYS A 97 -5.92 -6.75 12.56
C LYS A 97 -5.55 -7.51 13.84
N ASP A 98 -4.55 -7.04 14.59
CA ASP A 98 -4.11 -7.64 15.83
C ASP A 98 -5.23 -7.69 16.88
N ALA A 99 -6.01 -6.62 17.02
CA ALA A 99 -7.20 -6.61 17.88
C ALA A 99 -8.27 -7.60 17.41
N THR A 100 -8.47 -7.75 16.10
CA THR A 100 -9.42 -8.71 15.52
C THR A 100 -8.95 -10.15 15.75
N ASP A 101 -7.67 -10.42 15.53
CA ASP A 101 -7.06 -11.74 15.72
C ASP A 101 -7.11 -12.12 17.21
N HIS A 102 -6.78 -11.20 18.14
CA HIS A 102 -6.95 -11.42 19.59
C HIS A 102 -8.40 -11.68 20.00
N ALA A 103 -9.36 -10.93 19.44
CA ALA A 103 -10.77 -11.13 19.73
C ALA A 103 -11.24 -12.51 19.22
N TRP A 104 -10.76 -12.92 18.05
CA TRP A 104 -11.04 -14.23 17.47
C TRP A 104 -10.46 -15.36 18.32
N ASP A 105 -9.20 -15.27 18.73
CA ASP A 105 -8.54 -16.26 19.57
C ASP A 105 -9.22 -16.38 20.94
N SER A 106 -9.56 -15.25 21.55
CA SER A 106 -10.35 -15.21 22.78
C SER A 106 -11.72 -15.89 22.60
N TRP A 107 -12.39 -15.65 21.47
CA TRP A 107 -13.68 -16.25 21.17
C TRP A 107 -13.59 -17.76 20.95
N ILE A 108 -12.54 -18.25 20.27
CA ILE A 108 -12.27 -19.68 20.11
C ILE A 108 -11.95 -20.34 21.46
N ASP A 109 -11.10 -19.72 22.28
CA ASP A 109 -10.74 -20.26 23.59
C ASP A 109 -11.98 -20.41 24.48
N MET A 110 -12.82 -19.37 24.52
CA MET A 110 -14.09 -19.42 25.24
C MET A 110 -15.07 -20.46 24.68
N PHE A 111 -15.06 -20.71 23.36
CA PHE A 111 -15.89 -21.76 22.76
C PHE A 111 -15.47 -23.18 23.18
N GLN A 112 -14.20 -23.38 23.58
CA GLN A 112 -13.74 -24.66 24.11
C GLN A 112 -14.29 -24.94 25.53
N ASP A 113 -14.71 -23.92 26.29
CA ASP A 113 -15.35 -24.10 27.59
C ASP A 113 -16.80 -24.63 27.41
N PRO A 114 -17.11 -25.87 27.85
CA PRO A 114 -18.44 -26.46 27.71
C PRO A 114 -19.54 -25.65 28.42
N LYS A 115 -19.21 -24.96 29.52
CA LYS A 115 -20.19 -24.13 30.26
C LYS A 115 -20.51 -22.84 29.53
N TYR A 116 -19.52 -22.27 28.86
CA TYR A 116 -19.67 -21.04 28.10
C TYR A 116 -20.37 -21.29 26.75
N ARG A 117 -20.05 -22.42 26.09
CA ARG A 117 -20.69 -22.87 24.84
C ARG A 117 -22.20 -23.04 24.97
N GLY A 118 -22.69 -23.69 26.02
CA GLY A 118 -24.13 -23.96 26.20
C GLY A 118 -24.99 -22.76 26.60
N SER A 119 -24.38 -21.63 26.98
CA SER A 119 -25.09 -20.42 27.41
C SER A 119 -24.97 -19.26 26.43
N ASN A 120 -23.87 -19.17 25.68
CA ASN A 120 -23.58 -18.05 24.78
C ASN A 120 -23.44 -18.44 23.30
N PHE A 121 -23.50 -19.74 22.97
CA PHE A 121 -23.44 -20.20 21.59
C PHE A 121 -24.59 -21.17 21.28
N LEU A 122 -25.13 -21.08 20.07
CA LEU A 122 -26.07 -22.08 19.57
C LEU A 122 -25.31 -23.37 19.27
N MET A 123 -25.68 -24.45 19.96
CA MET A 123 -25.25 -25.80 19.61
C MET A 123 -26.11 -26.26 18.43
N LEU A 124 -25.53 -26.27 17.22
CA LEU A 124 -26.12 -26.90 16.03
C LEU A 124 -25.83 -28.40 16.01
#